data_AF-A0A7W1V5L2-F1
#
_entry.id   AF-A0A7W1V5L2-F1
#
_cell.length_a   1.000
_cell.length_b   1.000
_cell.length_c   1.000
_cell.angle_alpha   90.00
_cell.angle_beta   90.00
_cell.angle_gamma   90.00
#
_symmetry.space_group_name_H-M   'P 1'
#
loop_
_entity.id
_entity.type
_entity.pdbx_description
1 polymer ?
#
loop_
_entity_poly.entity_id
_entity_poly.type
_entity_poly.pdbx_seq_one_letter_code
_entity_poly.pdbx_strand_id
1 'polypeptide(L)'
;HHLILAAVGCLLVGLIVTVVVHFPINAEIATWQPLAPPADWQQLRDRWLAGHVVRTALAVAAFTLLVVADPSRRRNAPETELQAVLADHDGKP
;
A
#
# COMPACT_ATOMS: atom_id res chain seq x y z
N HIS A 1 -7.09 -6.73 13.67
CA HIS A 1 -8.14 -6.91 12.65
C HIS A 1 -8.55 -5.60 11.98
N HIS A 2 -8.97 -4.56 12.71
CA HIS A 2 -9.43 -3.28 12.11
C HIS A 2 -8.40 -2.62 11.15
N LEU A 3 -7.11 -2.64 11.48
CA LEU A 3 -6.05 -2.09 10.62
C LEU A 3 -5.90 -2.84 9.28
N ILE A 4 -6.07 -4.16 9.29
CA ILE A 4 -6.01 -4.99 8.08
C ILE A 4 -7.21 -4.69 7.18
N LEU A 5 -8.41 -4.58 7.76
CA LEU A 5 -9.61 -4.20 7.01
C LEU A 5 -9.48 -2.80 6.39
N ALA A 6 -8.91 -1.85 7.14
CA ALA A 6 -8.62 -0.51 6.61
C ALA A 6 -7.62 -0.57 5.45
N ALA A 7 -6.56 -1.37 5.56
CA ALA A 7 -5.59 -1.56 4.47
C ALA A 7 -6.25 -2.15 3.20
N VAL A 8 -7.10 -3.16 3.35
CA VAL A 8 -7.88 -3.73 2.24
C VAL A 8 -8.79 -2.66 1.62
N GLY A 9 -9.45 -1.85 2.44
CA GLY A 9 -10.26 -0.71 1.98
C GLY A 9 -9.45 0.27 1.13
N CYS A 10 -8.26 0.68 1.58
CA CYS A 10 -7.36 1.54 0.81
C CYS A 10 -7.00 0.94 -0.55
N LEU A 11 -6.68 -0.35 -0.60
CA LEU A 11 -6.35 -1.05 -1.85
C LEU A 11 -7.54 -1.13 -2.80
N LEU A 12 -8.75 -1.41 -2.28
CA LEU A 12 -9.98 -1.43 -3.08
C LEU A 12 -10.29 -0.06 -3.67
N VAL A 13 -10.14 1.02 -2.90
CA VAL A 13 -10.30 2.38 -3.43
C VAL A 13 -9.26 2.66 -4.52
N GLY A 14 -8.00 2.26 -4.31
CA GLY A 14 -6.95 2.39 -5.34
C GLY A 14 -7.26 1.60 -6.62
N LEU A 15 -7.87 0.41 -6.48
CA LEU A 15 -8.34 -0.38 -7.61
C LEU A 15 -9.47 0.32 -8.37
N ILE A 16 -10.43 0.92 -7.66
CA ILE A 16 -11.51 1.71 -8.26
C ILE A 16 -10.93 2.89 -9.05
N VAL A 17 -9.96 3.62 -8.50
CA VAL A 17 -9.27 4.70 -9.24
C VAL A 17 -8.61 4.16 -10.51
N THR A 18 -8.00 2.97 -10.45
CA THR A 18 -7.40 2.32 -11.63
C THR A 18 -8.42 2.10 -12.74
N VAL A 19 -9.56 1.49 -12.39
CA VAL A 19 -10.59 1.13 -13.36
C VAL A 19 -11.32 2.37 -13.89
N VAL A 20 -11.62 3.34 -13.03
CA VAL A 20 -12.45 4.51 -13.40
C VAL A 20 -11.63 5.62 -14.07
N VAL A 21 -10.33 5.76 -13.72
CA VAL A 21 -9.49 6.84 -14.23
C VAL A 21 -8.45 6.32 -15.22
N HIS A 22 -7.63 5.35 -14.81
CA HIS A 22 -6.49 4.93 -15.62
C HIS A 22 -6.91 4.13 -16.86
N PHE A 23 -7.85 3.19 -16.74
CA PHE A 23 -8.29 2.38 -17.87
C PHE A 23 -8.88 3.20 -19.03
N PRO A 24 -9.86 4.10 -18.82
CA PRO A 24 -10.41 4.88 -19.93
C PRO A 24 -9.37 5.80 -20.57
N ILE A 25 -8.54 6.48 -19.75
CA ILE A 25 -7.50 7.37 -20.29
C ILE A 25 -6.46 6.56 -21.09
N ASN A 26 -6.02 5.40 -20.58
CA ASN A 26 -5.06 4.57 -21.31
C ASN A 26 -5.65 4.02 -22.62
N ALA A 27 -6.94 3.66 -22.62
CA ALA A 27 -7.63 3.22 -23.83
C ALA A 27 -7.71 4.35 -24.87
N GLU A 28 -7.94 5.59 -24.43
CA GLU A 28 -7.94 6.75 -25.30
C GLU A 28 -6.53 7.04 -25.86
N ILE A 29 -5.50 7.10 -24.99
CA ILE A 29 -4.11 7.32 -25.40
C ILE A 29 -3.64 6.26 -26.40
N ALA A 30 -4.11 5.01 -26.28
CA ALA A 30 -3.78 3.94 -27.22
C ALA A 30 -4.26 4.21 -28.66
N THR A 31 -5.19 5.13 -28.86
CA THR A 31 -5.69 5.54 -30.20
C THR A 31 -4.89 6.70 -30.80
N TRP A 32 -4.02 7.35 -30.03
CA TRP A 32 -3.33 8.56 -30.46
C TRP A 32 -2.21 8.27 -31.46
N GLN A 33 -1.99 9.22 -32.38
CA GLN A 33 -0.76 9.25 -33.16
C GLN A 33 0.37 9.85 -32.30
N PRO A 34 1.48 9.14 -32.03
CA PRO A 34 2.50 9.61 -31.08
C PRO A 34 3.13 10.97 -31.41
N LEU A 35 3.23 11.31 -32.71
CA LEU A 35 3.80 12.58 -33.18
C LEU A 35 2.77 13.71 -33.30
N ALA A 36 1.49 13.43 -33.06
CA ALA A 36 0.40 14.39 -33.21
C ALA A 36 -0.71 14.10 -32.17
N PRO A 37 -0.44 14.30 -30.86
CA PRO A 37 -1.46 14.10 -29.83
C PRO A 37 -2.59 15.16 -29.93
N PRO A 38 -3.79 14.86 -29.41
CA PRO A 38 -4.91 15.80 -29.34
C PRO A 38 -4.54 17.08 -28.59
N ALA A 39 -5.15 18.21 -28.91
CA ALA A 39 -4.79 19.51 -28.32
C ALA A 39 -4.92 19.56 -26.78
N ASP A 40 -5.80 18.75 -26.21
CA ASP A 40 -6.11 18.63 -24.79
C ASP A 40 -5.30 17.56 -24.05
N TRP A 41 -4.30 16.95 -24.69
CA TRP A 41 -3.51 15.84 -24.13
C TRP A 41 -2.92 16.13 -22.74
N GLN A 42 -2.57 17.40 -22.47
CA GLN A 42 -2.02 17.80 -21.17
C GLN A 42 -3.05 17.68 -20.05
N GLN A 43 -4.31 18.02 -20.30
CA GLN A 43 -5.37 17.89 -19.32
C GLN A 43 -5.63 16.41 -18.98
N LEU A 44 -5.59 15.53 -19.99
CA LEU A 44 -5.70 14.09 -19.79
C LEU A 44 -4.52 13.54 -18.98
N ARG A 45 -3.29 13.96 -19.31
CA ARG A 45 -2.08 13.61 -18.55
C ARG A 45 -2.18 14.05 -17.10
N ASP A 46 -2.62 15.28 -16.85
CA ASP A 46 -2.67 15.84 -15.50
C ASP A 46 -3.71 15.10 -14.65
N ARG A 47 -4.85 14.73 -15.23
CA ARG A 47 -5.85 13.86 -14.59
C ARG A 47 -5.29 12.46 -14.30
N TRP A 48 -4.55 11.88 -15.24
CA TRP A 48 -3.88 10.59 -15.06
C TRP A 48 -2.88 10.62 -13.91
N LEU A 49 -2.05 11.68 -13.84
CA LEU A 49 -1.05 11.90 -12.79
C LEU A 49 -1.72 12.07 -11.43
N ALA A 50 -2.79 12.86 -11.33
CA ALA A 50 -3.56 13.01 -10.10
C ALA A 50 -4.09 11.65 -9.60
N GLY A 51 -4.69 10.86 -10.49
CA GLY A 51 -5.13 9.49 -10.16
C GLY A 51 -3.97 8.58 -9.74
N HIS A 52 -2.80 8.72 -10.36
CA HIS A 52 -1.60 7.96 -10.00
C HIS A 52 -1.12 8.32 -8.59
N VAL A 53 -1.02 9.61 -8.25
CA VAL A 53 -0.64 10.08 -6.92
C VAL A 53 -1.60 9.54 -5.85
N VAL A 54 -2.91 9.61 -6.10
CA VAL A 54 -3.93 9.07 -5.18
C VAL A 54 -3.72 7.58 -4.91
N ARG A 55 -3.51 6.78 -5.97
CA ARG A 55 -3.25 5.34 -5.84
C ARG A 55 -1.98 5.05 -5.05
N THR A 56 -0.91 5.77 -5.34
CA THR A 56 0.36 5.60 -4.64
C THR A 56 0.22 5.93 -3.16
N ALA A 57 -0.46 7.02 -2.81
CA ALA A 57 -0.74 7.39 -1.43
C ALA A 57 -1.56 6.30 -0.70
N LEU A 58 -2.60 5.77 -1.33
CA LEU A 58 -3.41 4.67 -0.79
C LEU A 58 -2.60 3.38 -0.60
N ALA A 59 -1.74 3.04 -1.55
CA ALA A 59 -0.88 1.86 -1.47
C ALA A 59 0.15 1.98 -0.34
N VAL A 60 0.78 3.15 -0.20
CA VAL A 60 1.69 3.45 0.92
C VAL A 60 0.94 3.35 2.25
N ALA A 61 -0.24 3.96 2.37
CA ALA A 61 -1.04 3.89 3.58
C ALA A 61 -1.43 2.45 3.94
N ALA A 62 -1.89 1.66 2.96
CA ALA A 62 -2.21 0.25 3.15
C ALA A 62 -1.00 -0.56 3.62
N PHE A 63 0.17 -0.34 3.01
CA PHE A 63 1.41 -0.99 3.41
C PHE A 63 1.79 -0.64 4.86
N THR A 64 1.74 0.65 5.22
CA THR A 64 2.00 1.09 6.61
C THR A 64 1.04 0.43 7.59
N LEU A 65 -0.26 0.39 7.28
CA LEU A 65 -1.28 -0.25 8.12
C LEU A 65 -0.99 -1.75 8.33
N LEU A 66 -0.58 -2.46 7.29
CA LEU A 66 -0.21 -3.88 7.38
C LEU A 66 1.05 -4.09 8.24
N VAL A 67 2.08 -3.24 8.08
CA VAL A 67 3.30 -3.30 8.91
C VAL A 67 2.99 -3.03 10.39
N VAL A 68 2.11 -2.08 10.69
CA VAL A 68 1.68 -1.76 12.07
C VAL A 68 0.78 -2.84 12.65
N ALA A 69 -0.01 -3.52 11.82
CA ALA A 69 -0.89 -4.60 12.22
C ALA A 69 -0.14 -5.89 12.61
N ASP A 70 1.14 -6.03 12.21
CA ASP A 70 1.94 -7.23 12.45
C ASP A 70 2.09 -7.53 13.96
N PRO A 71 1.48 -8.63 14.45
CA PRO A 71 1.60 -9.05 15.85
C PRO A 71 3.01 -9.52 16.20
N SER A 72 3.83 -9.90 15.22
CA SER A 72 5.17 -10.46 15.42
C SER A 72 6.11 -9.45 16.08
N ARG A 73 5.90 -8.15 15.87
CA ARG A 73 6.57 -7.07 16.61
C ARG A 73 6.23 -7.06 18.11
N ARG A 74 5.08 -7.58 18.52
CA ARG A 74 4.64 -7.58 19.93
C ARG A 74 5.20 -8.76 20.72
N ARG A 75 5.57 -9.86 20.05
CA ARG A 75 6.07 -11.10 20.67
C ARG A 75 7.58 -11.09 20.97
N ASN A 76 8.34 -10.16 20.39
CA ASN A 76 9.78 -10.04 20.61
C ASN A 76 10.15 -9.22 21.87
N ALA A 77 9.22 -8.98 22.79
CA ALA A 77 9.55 -8.50 24.14
C ALA A 77 10.19 -9.66 24.94
N PRO A 78 11.14 -9.39 25.85
CA PRO A 78 12.27 -10.25 26.30
C PRO A 78 11.89 -11.46 27.16
N GLU A 79 10.73 -12.08 26.93
CA GLU A 79 10.27 -13.25 27.67
C GLU A 79 11.22 -14.44 27.49
N THR A 80 11.84 -14.57 26.32
CA THR A 80 12.89 -15.57 26.06
C THR A 80 14.17 -15.30 26.85
N GLU A 81 14.54 -14.04 27.04
CA GLU A 81 15.76 -13.64 27.77
C GLU A 81 15.55 -13.77 29.29
N LEU A 82 14.37 -13.38 29.78
CA LEU A 82 13.95 -13.55 31.17
C LEU A 82 13.81 -15.04 31.53
N GLN A 83 13.22 -15.86 30.66
CA GLN A 83 13.13 -17.31 30.91
C GLN A 83 14.47 -18.02 30.79
N ALA A 84 15.37 -17.58 29.91
CA ALA A 84 16.73 -18.11 29.85
C ALA A 84 17.54 -17.77 31.12
N VAL A 85 17.43 -16.54 31.63
CA VAL A 85 18.08 -16.10 32.88
C VAL A 85 17.49 -16.80 34.11
N LEU A 86 16.16 -17.03 34.14
CA LEU A 86 15.51 -17.76 35.23
C LEU A 86 15.84 -19.27 35.20
N ALA A 87 15.90 -19.88 34.02
CA ALA A 87 16.30 -21.29 33.87
C ALA A 87 17.77 -21.54 34.21
N ASP A 88 18.67 -20.57 33.95
CA ASP A 88 20.08 -20.62 34.36
C ASP A 88 20.24 -20.46 35.89
N HIS A 89 19.37 -19.67 36.52
CA HIS A 89 19.36 -19.52 37.99
C HIS A 89 18.80 -20.74 38.74
N ASP A 90 17.88 -21.49 38.15
CA ASP A 90 17.35 -22.75 38.71
C ASP A 90 18.26 -23.96 38.40
N GLY A 91 19.21 -23.80 37.47
CA GLY A 91 20.24 -24.78 37.13
C GLY A 91 21.45 -24.70 38.06
N LYS A 92 21.28 -24.95 39.36
CA LYS A 92 22.40 -25.37 40.23
C LYS A 92 22.47 -26.90 40.34
N PRO A 93 23.69 -27.49 40.36
CA PRO A 93 23.92 -28.93 40.42
C PRO A 93 23.42 -29.58 41.72
#